data_AF-A0A9P3CZK5-F1
#
_entry.id   AF-A0A9P3CZK5-F1
#
_cell.length_a   1.000
_cell.length_b   1.000
_cell.length_c   1.000
_cell.angle_alpha   90.00
_cell.angle_beta   90.00
_cell.angle_gamma   90.00
#
_symmetry.space_group_name_H-M   'P 1'
#
loop_
_entity.id
_entity.type
_entity.pdbx_description
1 polymer ?
#
loop_
_entity_poly.entity_id
_entity_poly.type
_entity_poly.pdbx_seq_one_letter_code
_entity_poly.pdbx_strand_id
1 'polypeptide(L)'
;MNLEYTHKPDYYLFAQLLVRHIESYIHKHPDADNAIFDLRDVYEIFRQDFASTTTNLEGILHIADSYRVETLNGDQPLIQKYQIDAKNNSLLIDFNTDALNSLRSGKPILEPDATQL
;
A
#
# COMPACT_ATOMS: atom_id res chain seq x y z
N MET A 1 10.54 -17.33 -19.03
CA MET A 1 9.48 -17.56 -18.03
C MET A 1 8.69 -16.27 -17.92
N ASN A 2 7.54 -16.21 -18.61
CA ASN A 2 6.60 -15.10 -18.46
C ASN A 2 5.85 -15.34 -17.15
N LEU A 3 6.00 -14.45 -16.17
CA LEU A 3 5.02 -14.37 -15.10
C LEU A 3 3.72 -13.94 -15.76
N GLU A 4 2.78 -14.89 -15.87
CA GLU A 4 1.40 -14.56 -16.23
C GLU A 4 0.87 -13.64 -15.14
N TYR A 5 0.87 -12.33 -15.41
CA TYR A 5 0.02 -11.36 -14.74
C TYR A 5 -1.43 -11.64 -15.16
N THR A 6 -1.96 -12.80 -14.81
CA THR A 6 -3.40 -12.97 -14.72
C THR A 6 -3.80 -12.15 -13.50
N HIS A 7 -4.31 -10.94 -13.72
CA HIS A 7 -4.83 -10.08 -12.66
C HIS A 7 -5.84 -10.88 -11.83
N LYS A 8 -5.40 -11.42 -10.69
CA LYS A 8 -6.28 -12.10 -9.76
C LYS A 8 -7.08 -10.99 -9.06
N PRO A 9 -8.42 -11.02 -9.11
CA PRO A 9 -9.27 -10.04 -8.42
C PRO A 9 -8.87 -9.81 -6.96
N ASP A 10 -8.31 -10.83 -6.31
CA ASP A 10 -7.86 -10.78 -4.93
C ASP A 10 -6.69 -9.81 -4.71
N TYR A 11 -5.82 -9.56 -5.70
CA TYR A 11 -4.67 -8.66 -5.49
C TYR A 11 -5.10 -7.20 -5.35
N TYR A 12 -6.06 -6.77 -6.17
CA TYR A 12 -6.65 -5.45 -6.05
C TYR A 12 -7.38 -5.28 -4.73
N LEU A 13 -8.12 -6.32 -4.28
CA LEU A 13 -8.76 -6.33 -2.98
C LEU A 13 -7.73 -6.19 -1.84
N PHE A 14 -6.66 -6.99 -1.86
CA PHE A 14 -5.63 -6.94 -0.82
C PHE A 14 -4.87 -5.61 -0.82
N ALA A 15 -4.58 -5.06 -2.00
CA ALA A 15 -3.98 -3.74 -2.13
C ALA A 15 -4.90 -2.67 -1.51
N GLN A 16 -6.20 -2.71 -1.81
CA GLN A 16 -7.18 -1.78 -1.23
C GLN A 16 -7.25 -1.93 0.30
N LEU A 17 -7.29 -3.16 0.83
CA LEU A 17 -7.29 -3.41 2.27
C LEU A 17 -6.03 -2.85 2.95
N LEU A 18 -4.86 -3.05 2.33
CA LEU A 18 -3.60 -2.51 2.83
C LEU A 18 -3.60 -0.97 2.82
N VAL A 19 -4.04 -0.35 1.72
CA VAL A 19 -4.09 1.13 1.61
C VAL A 19 -5.06 1.73 2.62
N ARG A 20 -6.21 1.09 2.89
CA ARG A 20 -7.13 1.53 3.95
C ARG A 20 -6.54 1.38 5.35
N HIS A 21 -5.73 0.34 5.57
CA HIS A 21 -4.98 0.19 6.81
C HIS A 21 -3.92 1.30 6.97
N ILE A 22 -3.18 1.61 5.91
CA ILE A 22 -2.20 2.70 5.86
C ILE A 22 -2.87 4.04 6.12
N GLU A 23 -3.99 4.33 5.45
CA GLU A 23 -4.78 5.55 5.67
C GLU A 23 -5.18 5.68 7.14
N SER A 24 -5.70 4.59 7.73
CA SER A 24 -6.06 4.56 9.15
C SER A 24 -4.86 4.78 10.08
N TYR A 25 -3.69 4.24 9.73
CA TYR A 25 -2.45 4.45 10.48
C TYR A 25 -2.03 5.93 10.43
N ILE A 26 -2.01 6.54 9.25
CA ILE A 26 -1.63 7.95 9.06
C ILE A 26 -2.53 8.89 9.89
N HIS A 27 -3.84 8.64 9.91
CA HIS A 27 -4.77 9.43 10.70
C HIS A 27 -4.55 9.28 12.22
N LYS A 28 -4.11 8.10 12.68
CA LYS A 28 -3.79 7.85 14.09
C LYS A 28 -2.41 8.37 14.49
N HIS A 29 -1.50 8.51 13.53
CA HIS A 29 -0.11 8.91 13.72
C HIS A 29 0.22 10.13 12.84
N PRO A 30 -0.26 11.34 13.20
CA PRO A 30 -0.11 12.54 12.38
C PRO A 30 1.33 13.03 12.23
N ASP A 31 2.27 12.51 13.03
CA ASP A 31 3.70 12.85 12.96
C ASP A 31 4.53 11.78 12.25
N ALA A 32 3.93 10.70 11.75
CA ALA A 32 4.65 9.60 11.13
C ALA A 32 4.94 9.86 9.65
N ASP A 33 6.21 9.91 9.26
CA ASP A 33 6.63 10.01 7.86
C ASP A 33 6.86 8.62 7.21
N ASN A 34 6.88 7.58 8.04
CA ASN A 34 7.04 6.19 7.65
C ASN A 34 6.19 5.27 8.55
N ALA A 35 6.02 4.02 8.11
CA ALA A 35 5.37 2.96 8.87
C ALA A 35 6.18 1.68 8.83
N ILE A 36 6.11 0.91 9.92
CA ILE A 36 6.64 -0.45 10.00
C ILE A 36 5.49 -1.32 10.48
N PHE A 37 5.05 -2.24 9.63
CA PHE A 37 4.00 -3.21 9.93
C PHE A 37 4.61 -4.59 10.14
N ASP A 38 4.13 -5.33 11.14
CA ASP A 38 4.48 -6.75 11.27
C ASP A 38 3.77 -7.53 10.15
N LEU A 39 4.47 -8.44 9.47
CA LEU A 39 3.86 -9.26 8.41
C LEU A 39 2.74 -10.17 8.93
N ARG A 40 2.69 -10.45 10.24
CA ARG A 40 1.53 -11.12 10.88
C ARG A 40 0.29 -10.24 10.88
N ASP A 41 0.44 -8.94 11.08
CA ASP A 41 -0.69 -8.02 11.00
C ASP A 41 -1.18 -7.90 9.56
N VAL A 42 -0.25 -7.86 8.59
CA VAL A 42 -0.57 -7.93 7.15
C VAL A 42 -1.32 -9.21 6.80
N TYR A 43 -0.97 -10.34 7.42
CA TYR A 43 -1.67 -11.62 7.26
C TYR A 43 -3.10 -11.57 7.76
N GLU A 44 -3.35 -10.93 8.90
CA GLU A 44 -4.71 -10.72 9.40
C GLU A 44 -5.49 -9.76 8.50
N ILE A 45 -4.87 -8.69 8.00
CA ILE A 45 -5.50 -7.76 7.02
C ILE A 45 -5.89 -8.52 5.76
N PHE A 46 -5.05 -9.45 5.30
CA PHE A 46 -5.31 -10.29 4.12
C PHE A 46 -6.18 -11.51 4.43
N ARG A 47 -6.92 -11.48 5.56
CA ARG A 47 -7.87 -12.54 5.96
C ARG A 47 -7.22 -13.92 6.00
N GLN A 48 -5.98 -13.95 6.47
CA GLN A 48 -5.19 -15.16 6.66
C GLN A 48 -4.84 -15.89 5.35
N ASP A 49 -4.82 -15.18 4.22
CA ASP A 49 -4.31 -15.70 2.95
C ASP A 49 -2.77 -15.72 2.93
N PHE A 50 -2.20 -16.91 3.08
CA PHE A 50 -0.76 -17.09 3.22
C PHE A 50 0.01 -16.74 1.93
N ALA A 51 -0.57 -17.03 0.77
CA ALA A 51 0.08 -16.75 -0.51
C ALA A 51 0.20 -15.24 -0.74
N SER A 52 -0.81 -14.48 -0.32
CA SER A 52 -0.89 -13.02 -0.44
C SER A 52 0.07 -12.29 0.49
N THR A 53 0.44 -12.89 1.62
CA THR A 53 1.49 -12.35 2.51
C THR A 53 2.89 -12.85 2.24
N THR A 54 3.07 -13.72 1.24
CA THR A 54 4.39 -14.28 0.91
C THR A 54 4.67 -14.15 -0.58
N THR A 55 4.36 -15.17 -1.37
CA THR A 55 4.68 -15.27 -2.79
C THR A 55 4.12 -14.12 -3.62
N ASN A 56 2.94 -13.62 -3.25
CA ASN A 56 2.21 -12.63 -4.01
C ASN A 56 2.30 -11.22 -3.41
N LEU A 57 2.95 -11.07 -2.26
CA LEU A 57 2.97 -9.80 -1.52
C LEU A 57 3.58 -8.67 -2.36
N GLU A 58 4.67 -8.92 -3.06
CA GLU A 58 5.29 -7.94 -3.97
C GLU A 58 4.32 -7.45 -5.06
N GLY A 59 3.54 -8.35 -5.66
CA GLY A 59 2.55 -7.96 -6.68
C GLY A 59 1.40 -7.12 -6.10
N ILE A 60 1.00 -7.41 -4.86
CA ILE A 60 -0.01 -6.63 -4.13
C ILE A 60 0.54 -5.25 -3.76
N LEU A 61 1.79 -5.18 -3.29
CA LEU A 61 2.46 -3.93 -2.94
C LEU A 61 2.66 -3.04 -4.16
N HIS A 62 2.96 -3.62 -5.32
CA HIS A 62 3.05 -2.89 -6.58
C HIS A 62 1.69 -2.26 -6.98
N ILE A 63 0.57 -2.92 -6.69
CA ILE A 63 -0.74 -2.30 -6.90
C ILE A 63 -0.98 -1.22 -5.83
N ALA A 64 -0.61 -1.47 -4.57
CA ALA A 64 -0.78 -0.50 -3.48
C ALA A 64 0.03 0.79 -3.70
N ASP A 65 1.23 0.71 -4.30
CA ASP A 65 2.07 1.88 -4.58
C ASP A 65 1.48 2.81 -5.66
N SER A 66 0.58 2.29 -6.49
CA SER A 66 -0.07 3.03 -7.57
C SER A 66 -1.22 3.94 -7.10
N TYR A 67 -1.65 3.81 -5.83
CA TYR A 67 -2.65 4.68 -5.21
C TYR A 67 -2.07 6.08 -5.00
N ARG A 68 -2.86 7.09 -5.37
CA ARG A 68 -2.41 8.49 -5.39
C ARG A 68 -3.22 9.36 -4.44
N VAL A 69 -2.71 10.55 -4.16
CA VAL A 69 -3.45 11.63 -3.49
C VAL A 69 -3.26 12.89 -4.31
N GLU A 70 -4.32 13.66 -4.50
CA GLU A 70 -4.24 14.97 -5.15
C GLU A 70 -3.38 15.92 -4.30
N THR A 71 -2.32 16.47 -4.88
CA THR A 71 -1.44 17.46 -4.24
C THR A 71 -1.37 18.75 -5.06
N LEU A 72 -0.69 19.77 -4.53
CA LEU A 72 -0.40 21.01 -5.27
C LEU A 72 0.44 20.77 -6.53
N ASN A 73 1.22 19.68 -6.56
CA ASN A 73 2.07 19.29 -7.68
C ASN A 73 1.38 18.26 -8.61
N GLY A 74 0.05 18.16 -8.53
CA GLY A 74 -0.76 17.13 -9.17
C GLY A 74 -0.88 15.86 -8.33
N ASP A 75 -1.47 14.82 -8.89
CA ASP A 75 -1.65 13.55 -8.17
C ASP A 75 -0.29 12.91 -7.94
N GLN A 76 0.04 12.59 -6.69
CA GLN A 76 1.30 11.96 -6.28
C GLN A 76 1.04 10.61 -5.61
N PRO A 77 1.93 9.61 -5.77
CA PRO A 77 1.77 8.32 -5.08
C PRO A 77 1.82 8.52 -3.57
N LEU A 78 0.97 7.79 -2.82
CA LEU A 78 0.99 7.84 -1.35
C LEU A 78 2.26 7.18 -0.78
N ILE A 79 2.62 6.03 -1.35
CA ILE A 79 3.80 5.25 -0.98
C ILE A 79 4.96 5.72 -1.84
N GLN A 80 6.01 6.24 -1.22
CA GLN A 80 7.23 6.63 -1.92
C GLN A 80 8.15 5.42 -2.15
N LYS A 81 8.20 4.53 -1.16
CA LYS A 81 8.99 3.31 -1.18
C LYS A 81 8.41 2.30 -0.21
N TYR A 82 8.54 1.01 -0.53
CA TYR A 82 8.30 -0.07 0.41
C TYR A 82 9.48 -1.05 0.44
N GLN A 83 9.59 -1.83 1.51
CA GLN A 83 10.56 -2.91 1.63
C GLN A 83 10.00 -4.05 2.50
N ILE A 84 10.01 -5.27 1.97
CA ILE A 84 9.76 -6.48 2.75
C ILE A 84 11.07 -6.91 3.42
N ASP A 85 11.10 -6.88 4.74
CA ASP A 85 12.18 -7.44 5.56
C ASP A 85 11.72 -8.78 6.15
N ALA A 86 11.93 -9.84 5.38
CA ALA A 86 11.58 -11.21 5.80
C ALA A 86 12.38 -11.68 7.02
N LYS A 87 13.56 -11.11 7.29
CA LYS A 87 14.38 -11.49 8.44
C LYS A 87 13.77 -10.98 9.74
N ASN A 88 13.24 -9.76 9.71
CA ASN A 88 12.60 -9.13 10.87
C ASN A 88 11.06 -9.29 10.86
N ASN A 89 10.51 -10.00 9.87
CA ASN A 89 9.09 -10.19 9.67
C ASN A 89 8.31 -8.88 9.60
N SER A 90 8.84 -7.90 8.86
CA SER A 90 8.28 -6.55 8.79
C SER A 90 8.15 -6.02 7.37
N LEU A 91 7.10 -5.25 7.13
CA LEU A 91 6.91 -4.41 5.95
C LEU A 91 7.21 -2.96 6.32
N LEU A 92 8.20 -2.37 5.69
CA LEU A 92 8.57 -0.97 5.86
C LEU A 92 7.96 -0.16 4.72
N ILE A 93 7.36 0.98 5.04
CA ILE A 93 6.77 1.91 4.07
C ILE A 93 7.24 3.32 4.39
N ASP A 94 7.83 3.98 3.40
CA ASP A 94 8.13 5.40 3.41
C ASP A 94 7.05 6.15 2.63
N PHE A 95 6.46 7.19 3.21
CA PHE A 95 5.39 7.95 2.58
C PHE A 95 5.94 9.10 1.73
N ASN A 96 5.22 9.46 0.67
CA ASN A 96 5.48 10.69 -0.05
C ASN A 96 4.99 11.88 0.79
N THR A 97 5.86 12.83 1.10
CA THR A 97 5.55 13.94 2.00
C THR A 97 4.41 14.84 1.49
N ASP A 98 4.37 15.14 0.18
CA ASP A 98 3.31 15.97 -0.40
C ASP A 98 1.95 15.27 -0.35
N ALA A 99 1.94 13.97 -0.69
CA ALA A 99 0.75 13.14 -0.65
C ALA A 99 0.24 12.95 0.79
N LEU A 100 1.15 12.72 1.73
CA LEU A 100 0.89 12.58 3.16
C LEU A 100 0.26 13.85 3.75
N ASN A 101 0.82 15.02 3.45
CA ASN A 101 0.27 16.30 3.89
C ASN A 101 -1.13 16.56 3.30
N SER A 102 -1.33 16.21 2.04
CA SER A 102 -2.62 16.35 1.36
C SER A 102 -3.68 15.43 1.98
N LEU A 103 -3.32 14.17 2.25
CA LEU A 103 -4.19 13.19 2.91
C LEU A 103 -4.59 13.64 4.32
N ARG A 104 -3.63 14.12 5.12
CA ARG A 104 -3.88 14.71 6.46
C ARG A 104 -4.79 15.95 6.41
N SER A 105 -4.75 16.68 5.31
CA SER A 105 -5.63 17.83 5.05
C SER A 105 -7.04 17.43 4.60
N GLY A 106 -7.33 16.12 4.54
CA GLY A 106 -8.64 15.56 4.19
C GLY A 106 -8.85 15.26 2.71
N LYS A 107 -7.79 15.30 1.88
CA LYS A 107 -7.88 14.87 0.48
C LYS A 107 -8.06 13.35 0.41
N PRO A 108 -8.93 12.82 -0.46
CA PRO A 108 -9.14 11.39 -0.58
C PRO A 108 -7.96 10.71 -1.28
N ILE A 109 -7.82 9.41 -1.02
CA ILE A 109 -6.97 8.53 -1.82
C ILE A 109 -7.68 8.21 -3.14
N LEU A 110 -6.97 8.38 -4.23
CA LEU A 110 -7.36 8.05 -5.60
C LEU A 110 -6.92 6.62 -5.91
N GLU A 111 -7.87 5.79 -6.30
CA GLU A 111 -7.62 4.40 -6.69
C GLU A 111 -6.95 4.36 -8.08
N PRO A 112 -6.07 3.37 -8.34
CA PRO A 112 -5.46 3.22 -9.66
C PRO A 112 -6.49 2.88 -10.72
N ASP A 113 -6.30 3.39 -11.93
CA ASP A 113 -7.16 3.07 -13.06
C ASP A 113 -6.97 1.60 -13.45
N ALA A 114 -7.99 0.79 -13.18
CA ALA A 114 -8.02 -0.64 -13.50
C ALA A 114 -7.91 -0.94 -15.01
N THR A 115 -7.99 0.07 -15.88
CA THR A 115 -7.85 -0.06 -17.34
C THR A 115 -6.44 0.24 -17.87
N GLN A 116 -5.53 0.74 -17.02
CA GLN A 116 -4.17 1.16 -17.42
C GLN A 116 -3.04 0.25 -16.93
N LEU A 117 -3.37 -0.91 -16.33
CA LEU A 117 -2.42 -1.90 -15.81
C LEU A 117 -2.37 -3.16 -16.69
#